data_AF-A0A417S1A7-F1
#
_entry.id   AF-A0A417S1A7-F1
#
_cell.length_a   1.000
_cell.length_b   1.000
_cell.length_c   1.000
_cell.angle_alpha   90.00
_cell.angle_beta   90.00
_cell.angle_gamma   90.00
#
_symmetry.space_group_name_H-M   'P 1'
#
loop_
_entity.id
_entity.type
_entity.pdbx_description
1 polymer ?
#
loop_
_entity_poly.entity_id
_entity_poly.type
_entity_poly.pdbx_seq_one_letter_code
_entity_poly.pdbx_strand_id
1 'polypeptide(L)'
;MGKIVLEQNRLIFQRRDELVVIEAYGRNCLRTRATRNACISDENWTLLPPATEDNCIIEGNEDFATITNGDVKATIEAGFPWYGGIICFYRKDKLILKTINEQIQNIAQKKDT
;
A
#
# COMPACT_ATOMS: atom_id res chain seq x y z
N MET A 1 -10.04 9.11 -10.39
CA MET A 1 -9.95 8.74 -8.96
C MET A 1 -9.02 7.54 -8.89
N GLY A 2 -8.31 7.31 -7.78
CA GLY A 2 -7.64 6.03 -7.60
C GLY A 2 -8.69 4.92 -7.47
N LYS A 3 -8.35 3.69 -7.80
CA LYS A 3 -9.20 2.52 -7.55
C LYS A 3 -8.38 1.47 -6.82
N ILE A 4 -8.98 0.90 -5.78
CA ILE A 4 -8.40 -0.24 -5.06
C ILE A 4 -9.15 -1.51 -5.48
N VAL A 5 -8.40 -2.57 -5.77
CA VAL A 5 -8.91 -3.91 -6.03
C VAL A 5 -8.37 -4.83 -4.95
N LEU A 6 -9.28 -5.56 -4.32
CA LEU A 6 -9.00 -6.53 -3.27
C LEU A 6 -8.95 -7.91 -3.92
N GLU A 7 -7.81 -8.60 -3.77
CA GLU A 7 -7.66 -10.00 -4.15
C GLU A 7 -7.33 -10.86 -2.92
N GLN A 8 -7.15 -12.17 -3.09
CA GLN A 8 -7.04 -13.12 -1.97
C GLN A 8 -5.84 -12.85 -1.04
N ASN A 9 -4.69 -12.40 -1.56
CA ASN A 9 -3.47 -12.15 -0.79
C ASN A 9 -2.76 -10.83 -1.14
N ARG A 10 -3.41 -9.98 -1.93
CA ARG A 10 -2.84 -8.70 -2.38
C ARG A 10 -3.89 -7.62 -2.56
N LEU A 11 -3.45 -6.39 -2.33
CA LEU A 11 -4.15 -5.16 -2.69
C LEU A 11 -3.49 -4.57 -3.93
N ILE A 12 -4.32 -4.19 -4.89
CA ILE A 12 -3.88 -3.51 -6.10
C ILE A 12 -4.48 -2.11 -6.10
N PHE A 13 -3.62 -1.10 -6.08
CA PHE A 13 -4.01 0.30 -6.22
C PHE A 13 -3.61 0.79 -7.59
N GLN A 14 -4.57 1.33 -8.33
CA GLN A 14 -4.35 1.90 -9.66
C GLN A 14 -4.84 3.35 -9.71
N ARG A 15 -3.98 4.25 -10.17
CA ARG A 15 -4.34 5.65 -10.40
C ARG A 15 -3.63 6.19 -11.62
N ARG A 16 -4.39 6.51 -12.68
CA ARG A 16 -3.86 6.98 -13.97
C ARG A 16 -2.78 6.02 -14.50
N ASP A 17 -1.53 6.43 -14.39
CA ASP A 17 -0.33 5.75 -14.83
C ASP A 17 0.52 5.28 -13.65
N GLU A 18 -0.09 5.00 -12.51
CA GLU A 18 0.55 4.37 -11.36
C GLU A 18 -0.20 3.09 -10.99
N LEU A 19 0.55 2.00 -10.86
CA LEU A 19 0.09 0.71 -10.38
C LEU A 19 0.94 0.30 -9.18
N VAL A 20 0.30 0.12 -8.03
CA VAL A 20 0.94 -0.33 -6.79
C VAL A 20 0.30 -1.63 -6.36
N VAL A 21 1.12 -2.62 -6.01
CA VAL A 21 0.68 -3.92 -5.48
C VAL A 21 1.33 -4.11 -4.11
N ILE A 22 0.49 -4.39 -3.11
CA ILE A 22 0.93 -4.78 -1.77
C ILE A 22 0.41 -6.18 -1.50
N GLU A 23 1.30 -7.13 -1.28
CA GLU A 23 0.95 -8.53 -1.06
C GLU A 23 1.61 -9.10 0.20
N ALA A 24 0.99 -10.11 0.81
CA ALA A 24 1.63 -10.88 1.86
C ALA A 24 2.84 -11.66 1.31
N TYR A 25 3.92 -11.72 2.08
CA TYR A 25 5.16 -12.37 1.65
C TYR A 25 5.94 -13.03 2.80
N GLY A 26 5.35 -14.08 3.36
CA GLY A 26 5.79 -14.73 4.59
C GLY A 26 5.25 -14.04 5.83
N ARG A 27 5.25 -14.75 6.97
CA ARG A 27 4.70 -14.26 8.24
C ARG A 27 5.27 -12.90 8.62
N ASN A 28 4.38 -11.97 8.96
CA ASN A 28 4.72 -10.60 9.39
C ASN A 28 5.49 -9.79 8.34
N CYS A 29 5.31 -10.08 7.05
CA CYS A 29 6.00 -9.39 5.96
C CYS A 29 5.03 -9.01 4.84
N LEU A 30 5.21 -7.81 4.29
CA LEU A 30 4.48 -7.30 3.13
C LEU A 30 5.48 -6.93 2.06
N ARG A 31 5.25 -7.38 0.83
CA ARG A 31 6.00 -6.96 -0.35
C ARG A 31 5.21 -5.85 -1.05
N THR A 32 5.87 -4.72 -1.29
CA THR A 32 5.30 -3.60 -2.04
C THR A 32 6.05 -3.43 -3.34
N ARG A 33 5.31 -3.34 -4.45
CA ARG A 33 5.83 -3.09 -5.80
C ARG A 33 5.04 -1.94 -6.41
N ALA A 34 5.72 -1.03 -7.10
CA ALA A 34 5.09 0.10 -7.76
C ALA A 34 5.71 0.29 -9.16
N THR A 35 4.89 0.67 -10.12
CA THR A 35 5.32 0.91 -11.50
C THR A 35 4.44 1.96 -12.17
N ARG A 36 4.98 2.62 -13.19
CA ARG A 36 4.20 3.44 -14.12
C ARG A 36 3.78 2.72 -15.41
N ASN A 37 4.23 1.48 -15.55
CA ASN A 37 3.88 0.63 -16.68
C ASN A 37 2.48 0.00 -16.47
N ALA A 38 1.94 -0.57 -17.55
CA ALA A 38 0.64 -1.25 -17.51
C ALA A 38 0.65 -2.51 -16.61
N CYS A 39 1.81 -3.12 -16.37
CA CYS A 39 1.98 -4.30 -15.54
C CYS A 39 3.18 -4.18 -14.60
N ILE A 40 3.06 -4.84 -13.45
CA ILE A 40 4.15 -5.05 -12.50
C ILE A 40 5.07 -6.13 -13.06
N SER A 41 6.38 -5.95 -12.89
CA SER A 41 7.36 -6.99 -13.23
C SER A 41 7.29 -8.16 -12.26
N ASP A 42 7.40 -9.38 -12.80
CA ASP A 42 7.46 -10.63 -12.02
C ASP A 42 8.85 -10.93 -11.47
N GLU A 43 9.85 -10.09 -11.80
CA GLU A 43 11.22 -10.25 -11.33
C GLU A 43 11.33 -10.12 -9.81
N ASN A 44 11.94 -11.12 -9.19
CA ASN A 44 12.16 -11.16 -7.74
C ASN A 44 13.53 -10.62 -7.33
N TRP A 45 14.49 -10.50 -8.26
CA TRP A 45 15.85 -10.04 -7.99
C TRP A 45 16.52 -10.84 -6.87
N THR A 46 16.82 -10.20 -5.74
CA THR A 46 17.45 -10.81 -4.56
C THR A 46 16.42 -11.36 -3.56
N LEU A 47 15.13 -11.21 -3.84
CA LEU A 47 14.06 -11.66 -2.95
C LEU A 47 13.86 -13.18 -3.09
N LEU A 48 14.16 -13.91 -2.01
CA LEU A 48 13.92 -15.34 -1.91
C LEU A 48 12.43 -15.63 -1.70
N PRO A 49 11.92 -16.80 -2.14
CA PRO A 49 10.57 -17.25 -1.80
C PRO A 49 10.30 -17.19 -0.29
N PRO A 50 9.05 -16.92 0.13
CA PRO A 50 8.71 -16.81 1.55
C PRO A 50 8.97 -18.13 2.26
N ALA A 51 9.73 -18.09 3.35
CA ALA A 51 10.09 -19.27 4.13
C ALA A 51 8.98 -19.74 5.10
N THR A 52 7.91 -18.96 5.25
CA THR A 52 6.81 -19.21 6.18
C THR A 52 5.48 -18.92 5.51
N GLU A 53 4.41 -19.52 6.01
CA GLU A 53 3.05 -19.27 5.51
C GLU A 53 2.56 -17.87 5.87
N ASP A 54 1.73 -17.33 4.98
CA ASP A 54 1.04 -16.06 5.16
C ASP A 54 -0.15 -16.23 6.11
N ASN A 55 -0.42 -15.22 6.93
CA ASN A 55 -1.70 -15.08 7.65
C ASN A 55 -2.39 -13.80 7.19
N CYS A 56 -2.75 -13.77 5.91
CA CYS A 56 -3.24 -12.59 5.21
C CYS A 56 -4.75 -12.43 5.40
N ILE A 57 -5.16 -11.25 5.87
CA ILE A 57 -6.56 -10.81 5.97
C ILE A 57 -6.67 -9.50 5.21
N ILE A 58 -7.61 -9.43 4.28
CA ILE A 58 -7.87 -8.25 3.47
C ILE A 58 -9.31 -7.79 3.69
N GLU A 59 -9.46 -6.51 3.99
CA GLU A 59 -10.74 -5.88 4.33
C GLU A 59 -10.87 -4.52 3.64
N GLY A 60 -12.10 -4.08 3.39
CA GLY A 60 -12.39 -2.75 2.85
C GLY A 60 -13.09 -2.77 1.49
N ASN A 61 -12.88 -1.72 0.70
CA ASN A 61 -13.55 -1.47 -0.57
C ASN A 61 -12.62 -0.73 -1.56
N GLU A 62 -13.20 -0.21 -2.64
CA GLU A 62 -12.45 0.46 -3.70
C GLU A 62 -11.87 1.83 -3.33
N ASP A 63 -12.32 2.44 -2.23
CA ASP A 63 -11.87 3.74 -1.73
C ASP A 63 -10.87 3.62 -0.57
N PHE A 64 -11.05 2.61 0.29
CA PHE A 64 -10.16 2.34 1.40
C PHE A 64 -10.07 0.83 1.65
N ALA A 65 -8.84 0.30 1.67
CA ALA A 65 -8.60 -1.10 1.94
C ALA A 65 -7.42 -1.30 2.90
N THR A 66 -7.47 -2.41 3.62
CA THR A 66 -6.46 -2.83 4.58
C THR A 66 -6.01 -4.24 4.28
N ILE A 67 -4.70 -4.48 4.29
CA ILE A 67 -4.07 -5.80 4.27
C ILE A 67 -3.33 -6.00 5.58
N THR A 68 -3.64 -7.07 6.28
CA THR A 68 -2.99 -7.46 7.53
C THR A 68 -2.33 -8.82 7.34
N ASN A 69 -1.05 -8.95 7.70
CA ASN A 69 -0.33 -10.21 7.70
C ASN A 69 0.37 -10.40 9.05
N GLY A 70 -0.30 -11.11 9.97
CA GLY A 70 0.17 -11.21 11.36
C GLY A 70 0.29 -9.86 12.05
N ASP A 71 1.50 -9.49 12.50
CA ASP A 71 1.78 -8.25 13.24
C ASP A 71 1.88 -7.00 12.35
N VAL A 72 2.00 -7.16 11.03
CA VAL A 72 2.13 -6.03 10.09
C VAL A 72 0.84 -5.78 9.34
N LYS A 73 0.57 -4.51 9.07
CA LYS A 73 -0.64 -4.06 8.40
C LYS A 73 -0.31 -2.91 7.46
N ALA A 74 -0.91 -2.88 6.29
CA ALA A 74 -0.90 -1.73 5.40
C ALA A 74 -2.32 -1.29 5.06
N THR A 75 -2.54 0.02 5.02
CA THR A 75 -3.81 0.62 4.61
C THR A 75 -3.56 1.45 3.35
N ILE A 76 -4.45 1.35 2.37
CA ILE A 76 -4.45 2.17 1.17
C ILE A 76 -5.74 2.99 1.16
N GLU A 77 -5.60 4.30 1.03
CA GLU A 77 -6.69 5.22 0.71
C GLU A 77 -6.55 5.64 -0.75
N ALA A 78 -7.62 5.54 -1.55
CA ALA A 78 -7.60 5.85 -2.98
C ALA A 78 -7.34 7.34 -3.27
N GLY A 79 -7.59 8.20 -2.28
CA GLY A 79 -7.45 9.64 -2.34
C GLY A 79 -8.48 10.31 -3.25
N PHE A 80 -8.52 11.64 -3.21
CA PHE A 80 -9.44 12.45 -4.00
C PHE A 80 -8.75 13.01 -5.26
N PRO A 81 -9.48 13.62 -6.21
CA PRO A 81 -8.84 14.20 -7.41
C PRO A 81 -7.64 15.13 -7.13
N TRP A 82 -7.66 15.84 -6.00
CA TRP A 82 -6.64 16.81 -5.59
C TRP A 82 -5.52 16.26 -4.70
N TYR A 83 -5.57 15.00 -4.23
CA TYR A 83 -4.43 14.35 -3.58
C TYR A 83 -4.29 12.88 -3.95
N GLY A 84 -3.05 12.39 -4.04
CA GLY A 84 -2.78 11.00 -4.37
C GLY A 84 -3.27 10.01 -3.34
N GLY A 85 -3.22 8.71 -3.69
CA GLY A 85 -3.49 7.67 -2.71
C GLY A 85 -2.49 7.73 -1.56
N ILE A 86 -2.94 7.39 -0.36
CA ILE A 86 -2.11 7.39 0.84
C ILE A 86 -1.94 5.95 1.30
N ILE A 87 -0.70 5.51 1.44
CA ILE A 87 -0.34 4.19 1.97
C ILE A 87 0.32 4.38 3.33
N CYS A 88 -0.23 3.72 4.35
CA CYS A 88 0.31 3.70 5.70
C CYS A 88 0.64 2.26 6.09
N PHE A 89 1.79 2.04 6.72
CA PHE A 89 2.21 0.76 7.26
C PHE A 89 2.30 0.83 8.77
N TYR A 90 1.85 -0.24 9.41
CA TYR A 90 1.77 -0.39 10.85
C TYR A 90 2.42 -1.70 11.28
N ARG A 91 2.96 -1.71 12.50
CA ARG A 91 3.36 -2.93 13.19
C ARG A 91 2.80 -2.90 14.60
N LYS A 92 2.02 -3.92 14.97
CA LYS A 92 1.29 -3.96 16.25
C LYS A 92 0.53 -2.64 16.51
N ASP A 93 -0.21 -2.21 15.49
CA ASP A 93 -1.01 -0.98 15.43
C ASP A 93 -0.26 0.36 15.57
N LYS A 94 1.07 0.34 15.69
CA LYS A 94 1.88 1.56 15.65
C LYS A 94 2.26 1.89 14.20
N LEU A 95 2.01 3.12 13.76
CA LEU A 95 2.45 3.62 12.46
C LEU A 95 3.99 3.58 12.38
N ILE A 96 4.51 2.93 11.34
CA ILE A 96 5.97 2.80 11.11
C ILE A 96 6.42 3.47 9.81
N LEU A 97 5.56 3.58 8.80
CA LEU A 97 5.87 4.22 7.52
C LEU A 97 4.58 4.79 6.92
N LYS A 98 4.68 5.94 6.27
CA LYS A 98 3.56 6.60 5.58
C LYS A 98 4.07 7.28 4.31
N THR A 99 3.33 7.16 3.22
CA THR A 99 3.58 7.94 2.00
C THR A 99 3.36 9.42 2.25
N ILE A 100 4.28 10.25 1.78
CA ILE A 100 4.20 11.71 1.91
C ILE A 100 3.73 12.29 0.59
N ASN A 101 2.77 13.21 0.66
CA ASN A 101 2.42 14.08 -0.46
C ASN A 101 2.94 15.48 -0.16
N GLU A 102 3.96 15.92 -0.92
CA GLU A 102 4.65 17.19 -0.72
C GLU A 102 3.70 18.40 -0.79
N GLN A 103 2.64 18.33 -1.60
CA GLN A 103 1.65 19.42 -1.70
C GLN A 103 0.82 19.59 -0.41
N ILE A 104 0.54 18.50 0.31
CA ILE A 104 -0.20 18.55 1.58
C ILE A 104 0.71 19.09 2.70
N GLN A 105 1.99 18.73 2.71
CA GLN A 105 2.97 19.22 3.69
C GLN A 105 3.15 20.74 3.60
N ASN A 106 3.24 21.28 2.39
CA ASN A 106 3.38 22.73 2.18
C ASN A 106 2.14 23.53 2.62
N ILE A 107 0.95 22.93 2.62
CA ILE A 107 -0.28 23.56 3.13
C ILE A 107 -0.34 23.49 4.66
N ALA A 108 0.10 22.38 5.25
CA ALA A 108 0.17 22.24 6.70
C ALA A 108 1.18 23.22 7.32
N GLN A 109 2.39 23.31 6.75
CA GLN A 109 3.43 24.22 7.23
C GLN A 109 3.06 25.71 7.11
N LYS A 110 2.25 26.09 6.11
CA LYS A 110 1.77 27.48 5.93
C LYS A 110 0.65 27.89 6.87
N LYS A 111 0.00 26.96 7.58
CA LYS A 111 -1.03 27.28 8.58
C LYS A 111 -0.48 27.56 9.97
N ASP A 112 0.77 27.17 10.21
CA ASP A 112 1.49 27.40 11.46
C ASP A 112 2.38 28.66 11.42
N THR A 113 2.20 29.52 10.40
CA THR A 113 2.85 30.84 10.25
C THR A 113 1.81 31.93 10.13
#